data_AF-E7RRP5-F1
#
_entry.id   AF-E7RRP5-F1
#
_cell.length_a   1.000
_cell.length_b   1.000
_cell.length_c   1.000
_cell.angle_alpha   90.00
_cell.angle_beta   90.00
_cell.angle_gamma   90.00
#
_symmetry.space_group_name_H-M   'P 1'
#
loop_
_entity.id
_entity.type
_entity.pdbx_description
1 polymer ?
#
loop_
_entity_poly.entity_id
_entity_poly.type
_entity_poly.pdbx_seq_one_letter_code
_entity_poly.pdbx_strand_id
1 'polypeptide(L)'
;MDIVRFENNYVARLKKLYRFHIEEANFATDGIPKHILLDHTRNIHSYLIFCKKSGDTILSSYWNHETFSGMLGKFIKSQFSTLDRPLFLIIEDDDGVSNVVEGNVIREYMLGSHKLDELSKFILNGMDRLPEVVLKISNEL
;
A
#
# COMPACT_ATOMS: atom_id res chain seq x y z
N MET A 1 -14.57 10.44 -9.36
CA MET A 1 -14.28 10.75 -7.94
C MET A 1 -12.80 11.04 -7.85
N ASP A 2 -12.41 12.16 -7.23
CA ASP A 2 -11.01 12.54 -7.07
C ASP A 2 -10.27 11.50 -6.20
N ILE A 3 -9.15 10.97 -6.68
CA ILE A 3 -8.35 9.95 -5.99
C ILE A 3 -7.78 10.47 -4.67
N VAL A 4 -7.46 11.76 -4.59
CA VAL A 4 -6.99 12.40 -3.34
C VAL A 4 -8.11 12.41 -2.30
N ARG A 5 -9.34 12.75 -2.73
CA ARG A 5 -10.51 12.74 -1.85
C ARG A 5 -10.82 11.31 -1.37
N PHE A 6 -10.67 10.32 -2.24
CA PHE A 6 -10.79 8.92 -1.88
C PHE A 6 -9.81 8.56 -0.76
N GLU A 7 -8.51 8.81 -0.96
CA GLU A 7 -7.47 8.42 -0.01
C GLU A 7 -7.68 9.10 1.35
N ASN A 8 -7.99 10.39 1.38
CA ASN A 8 -8.25 11.12 2.63
C ASN A 8 -9.42 10.51 3.41
N ASN A 9 -10.52 10.18 2.72
CA ASN A 9 -11.66 9.51 3.35
C ASN A 9 -11.30 8.10 3.82
N TYR A 10 -10.48 7.39 3.05
CA TYR A 10 -10.08 6.02 3.37
C TYR A 10 -9.18 5.99 4.61
N VAL A 11 -8.17 6.87 4.66
CA VAL A 11 -7.31 7.06 5.84
C VAL A 11 -8.15 7.38 7.07
N ALA A 12 -9.09 8.32 6.98
CA ALA A 12 -9.96 8.67 8.09
C ALA A 12 -10.79 7.47 8.59
N ARG A 13 -11.31 6.66 7.66
CA ARG A 13 -12.04 5.42 7.99
C ARG A 13 -11.14 4.41 8.69
N LEU A 14 -9.93 4.15 8.19
CA LEU A 14 -9.00 3.18 8.78
C LEU A 14 -8.51 3.62 10.17
N LYS A 15 -8.20 4.91 10.35
CA LYS A 15 -7.90 5.50 11.66
C LYS A 15 -9.02 5.24 12.66
N LYS A 16 -10.29 5.36 12.24
CA LYS A 16 -11.44 5.12 13.11
C LYS A 16 -11.67 3.64 13.40
N LEU A 17 -11.59 2.80 12.37
CA LEU A 17 -11.94 1.37 12.45
C LEU A 17 -10.90 0.56 13.23
N TYR A 18 -9.62 0.81 12.95
CA TYR A 18 -8.49 0.04 13.51
C TYR A 18 -7.66 0.83 14.53
N ARG A 19 -8.05 2.08 14.84
CA ARG A 19 -7.31 2.98 15.74
C ARG A 19 -5.87 3.27 15.30
N PHE A 20 -5.59 3.13 14.00
CA PHE A 20 -4.25 3.35 13.47
C PHE A 20 -3.77 4.79 13.62
N HIS A 21 -2.49 4.94 13.97
CA HIS A 21 -1.78 6.20 13.96
C HIS A 21 -1.14 6.46 12.58
N ILE A 22 -1.98 6.81 11.60
CA ILE A 22 -1.50 7.15 10.25
C ILE A 22 -1.18 8.65 10.17
N GLU A 23 -0.01 9.01 9.67
CA GLU A 23 0.40 10.39 9.45
C GLU A 23 0.93 10.61 8.02
N GLU A 24 0.98 11.86 7.59
CA GLU A 24 1.67 12.24 6.36
C GLU A 24 3.14 12.49 6.67
N ALA A 25 4.05 11.85 5.93
CA ALA A 25 5.47 12.05 6.07
C ALA A 25 5.88 13.40 5.48
N ASN A 26 6.33 14.33 6.33
CA ASN A 26 6.81 15.66 5.90
C ASN A 26 8.08 15.60 5.02
N PHE A 27 8.74 14.44 4.97
CA PHE A 27 9.89 14.16 4.12
C PHE A 27 9.52 13.31 2.89
N ALA A 28 8.22 13.12 2.61
CA ALA A 28 7.76 12.45 1.41
C ALA A 28 8.27 13.17 0.16
N THR A 29 8.74 12.39 -0.80
CA THR A 29 9.24 12.84 -2.11
C THR A 29 8.76 11.87 -3.17
N ASP A 30 9.07 12.11 -4.44
CA ASP A 30 8.72 11.22 -5.56
C ASP A 30 9.15 9.74 -5.35
N GLY A 31 10.08 9.46 -4.43
CA GLY A 31 10.52 8.10 -4.08
C GLY A 31 10.07 7.58 -2.72
N ILE A 32 9.48 8.41 -1.85
CA ILE A 32 9.04 8.04 -0.49
C ILE A 32 7.51 8.21 -0.37
N PRO A 33 6.77 7.15 -0.02
CA PRO A 33 5.32 7.21 0.13
C PRO A 33 4.86 8.28 1.12
N LYS A 34 3.72 8.90 0.79
CA LYS A 34 3.14 10.00 1.58
C LYS A 34 2.71 9.56 2.98
N HIS A 35 2.16 8.37 3.12
CA HIS A 35 1.55 7.94 4.37
C HIS A 35 2.47 7.00 5.16
N ILE A 36 2.55 7.22 6.46
CA ILE A 36 3.28 6.37 7.41
C ILE A 36 2.33 5.87 8.49
N LEU A 37 2.53 4.63 8.92
CA LEU A 37 1.93 4.05 10.11
C LEU A 37 2.93 4.15 11.24
N LEU A 38 2.50 4.74 12.36
CA LEU A 38 3.28 4.80 13.57
C LEU A 38 2.94 3.65 14.51
N ASP A 39 3.94 3.15 15.22
CA ASP A 39 3.75 2.25 16.35
C ASP A 39 3.37 3.02 17.63
N HIS A 40 3.12 2.28 18.71
CA HIS A 40 2.81 2.80 20.03
C HIS A 40 3.91 3.73 20.61
N THR A 41 5.16 3.62 20.13
CA THR A 41 6.29 4.47 20.52
C THR A 41 6.46 5.72 19.63
N ARG A 42 5.56 5.94 18.66
CA ARG A 42 5.62 7.01 17.66
C ARG A 42 6.79 6.88 16.68
N ASN A 43 7.36 5.69 16.54
CA ASN A 43 8.31 5.39 15.47
C ASN A 43 7.57 4.93 14.21
N ILE A 44 8.21 5.07 13.05
CA ILE A 44 7.66 4.55 11.79
C ILE A 44 7.70 3.02 11.86
N HIS A 45 6.51 2.43 11.94
CA HIS A 45 6.32 0.99 11.77
C HIS A 45 6.46 0.63 10.30
N SER A 46 5.72 1.34 9.43
CA SER A 46 5.68 1.05 8.00
C SER A 46 5.21 2.22 7.16
N TYR A 47 5.56 2.19 5.88
CA TYR A 47 5.02 3.08 4.86
C TYR A 47 3.75 2.49 4.25
N LEU A 48 2.79 3.34 3.89
CA LEU A 48 1.50 2.94 3.35
C LEU A 48 1.22 3.64 2.02
N ILE A 49 0.73 2.89 1.04
CA ILE A 49 0.15 3.41 -0.19
C ILE A 49 -1.30 2.95 -0.27
N PHE A 50 -2.22 3.91 -0.33
CA PHE A 50 -3.64 3.64 -0.45
C PHE A 50 -4.04 3.64 -1.92
N CYS A 51 -4.87 2.66 -2.26
CA CYS A 51 -5.24 2.37 -3.63
C CYS A 51 -6.72 2.07 -3.74
N LYS A 52 -7.29 2.45 -4.88
CA LYS A 52 -8.61 2.00 -5.30
C LYS A 52 -8.48 1.12 -6.53
N LYS A 53 -9.02 -0.09 -6.49
CA LYS A 53 -9.22 -0.90 -7.69
C LYS A 53 -10.49 -0.44 -8.39
N SER A 54 -10.43 -0.39 -9.72
CA SER A 54 -11.55 -0.06 -10.60
C SER A 54 -11.44 -0.94 -11.84
N GLY A 55 -12.19 -2.05 -11.88
CA GLY A 55 -11.98 -3.08 -12.90
C GLY A 55 -10.58 -3.70 -12.77
N ASP A 56 -9.79 -3.69 -13.85
CA ASP A 56 -8.41 -4.20 -13.89
C ASP A 56 -7.34 -3.13 -13.59
N THR A 57 -7.76 -1.94 -13.17
CA THR A 57 -6.85 -0.82 -12.87
C THR A 57 -6.75 -0.59 -11.38
N ILE A 58 -5.56 -0.18 -10.92
CA ILE A 58 -5.35 0.32 -9.55
C ILE A 58 -4.97 1.79 -9.64
N LEU A 59 -5.68 2.61 -8.88
CA LEU A 59 -5.54 4.06 -8.83
C LEU A 59 -4.99 4.47 -7.46
N SER A 60 -4.00 5.36 -7.45
CA SER A 60 -3.49 6.04 -6.25
C SER A 60 -3.05 7.45 -6.61
N SER A 61 -3.17 8.37 -5.66
CA SER A 61 -2.63 9.72 -5.76
C SER A 61 -1.11 9.73 -5.90
N TYR A 62 -0.44 8.72 -5.34
CA TYR A 62 1.02 8.60 -5.36
C TYR A 62 1.58 8.33 -6.77
N TRP A 63 0.77 7.80 -7.69
CA TRP A 63 1.21 7.36 -9.02
C TRP A 63 0.38 7.94 -10.17
N ASN A 64 -0.21 9.10 -9.94
CA ASN A 64 -1.26 9.66 -10.79
C ASN A 64 -0.96 9.51 -12.30
N HIS A 65 -1.89 8.85 -13.02
CA HIS A 65 -1.86 8.58 -14.46
C HIS A 65 -0.86 7.52 -14.99
N GLU A 66 -0.33 6.61 -14.16
CA GLU A 66 0.49 5.49 -14.66
C GLU A 66 -0.28 4.21 -14.93
N THR A 67 0.25 3.39 -15.84
CA THR A 67 -0.19 2.00 -16.00
C THR A 67 0.17 1.19 -14.77
N PHE A 68 -0.59 0.14 -14.49
CA PHE A 68 -0.35 -0.75 -13.35
C PHE A 68 1.09 -1.31 -13.33
N SER A 69 1.63 -1.70 -14.49
CA SER A 69 3.01 -2.18 -14.61
C SER A 69 4.06 -1.10 -14.34
N GLY A 70 3.83 0.14 -14.79
CA GLY A 70 4.71 1.28 -14.49
C GLY A 70 4.73 1.59 -13.00
N MET A 71 3.54 1.57 -12.39
CA MET A 71 3.35 1.70 -10.95
C MET A 71 4.12 0.64 -10.15
N LEU A 72 4.03 -0.64 -10.57
CA LEU A 72 4.80 -1.71 -9.92
C LEU A 72 6.30 -1.48 -10.01
N GLY A 73 6.79 -1.02 -11.16
CA GLY A 73 8.20 -0.66 -11.33
C GLY A 73 8.65 0.43 -10.34
N LYS A 74 7.83 1.46 -10.13
CA LYS A 74 8.11 2.50 -9.12
C LYS A 74 8.02 1.98 -7.70
N PHE A 75 7.00 1.19 -7.38
CA PHE A 75 6.82 0.56 -6.07
C PHE A 75 8.05 -0.28 -5.69
N ILE A 76 8.50 -1.14 -6.61
CA ILE A 76 9.73 -1.93 -6.50
C ILE A 76 10.92 -1.01 -6.23
N LYS A 77 11.12 0.01 -7.07
CA LYS A 77 12.23 0.95 -6.90
C LYS A 77 12.20 1.59 -5.50
N SER A 78 11.07 2.14 -5.08
CA SER A 78 10.91 2.75 -3.75
C SER A 78 11.25 1.79 -2.62
N GLN A 79 10.73 0.56 -2.65
CA GLN A 79 11.01 -0.45 -1.63
C GLN A 79 12.50 -0.81 -1.56
N PHE A 80 13.21 -0.88 -2.69
CA PHE A 80 14.59 -1.37 -2.73
C PHE A 80 15.67 -0.31 -2.62
N SER A 81 15.37 0.96 -2.95
CA SER A 81 16.40 2.01 -2.96
C SER A 81 16.35 2.99 -1.79
N THR A 82 15.21 3.10 -1.10
CA THR A 82 14.95 4.33 -0.31
C THR A 82 14.35 4.11 1.07
N LEU A 83 13.72 2.96 1.33
CA LEU A 83 12.97 2.74 2.57
C LEU A 83 13.71 1.81 3.53
N ASP A 84 13.78 2.19 4.80
CA ASP A 84 14.37 1.40 5.89
C ASP A 84 13.30 0.63 6.72
N ARG A 85 12.04 0.70 6.30
CA ARG A 85 10.88 0.04 6.90
C ARG A 85 9.99 -0.59 5.83
N PRO A 86 9.14 -1.57 6.19
CA PRO A 86 8.23 -2.20 5.24
C PRO A 86 7.29 -1.20 4.56
N LEU A 87 6.97 -1.47 3.29
CA LEU A 87 5.96 -0.76 2.52
C LEU A 87 4.74 -1.67 2.32
N PHE A 88 3.57 -1.19 2.70
CA PHE A 88 2.31 -1.88 2.44
C PHE A 88 1.49 -1.15 1.38
N LEU A 89 0.95 -1.94 0.45
CA LEU A 89 -0.05 -1.49 -0.51
C LEU A 89 -1.42 -1.92 0.01
N ILE A 90 -2.30 -0.96 0.27
CA ILE A 90 -3.66 -1.20 0.77
C ILE A 90 -4.66 -0.84 -0.32
N ILE A 91 -5.36 -1.84 -0.85
CA ILE A 91 -6.26 -1.72 -2.00
C ILE A 91 -7.70 -1.92 -1.52
N GLU A 92 -8.56 -0.93 -1.73
CA GLU A 92 -10.01 -1.13 -1.65
C GLU A 92 -10.53 -1.56 -3.03
N ASP A 93 -11.27 -2.67 -3.08
CA ASP A 93 -11.92 -3.14 -4.30
C ASP A 93 -13.27 -2.46 -4.58
N ASP A 94 -13.90 -2.82 -5.71
CA ASP A 94 -15.16 -2.26 -6.15
C ASP A 94 -16.33 -2.59 -5.18
N ASP A 95 -16.19 -3.65 -4.37
CA ASP A 95 -17.14 -4.07 -3.34
C ASP A 95 -16.86 -3.44 -1.96
N GLY A 96 -15.79 -2.64 -1.84
CA GLY A 96 -15.38 -1.98 -0.60
C GLY A 96 -14.56 -2.86 0.34
N VAL A 97 -14.08 -4.01 -0.13
CA VAL A 97 -13.20 -4.89 0.65
C VAL A 97 -11.77 -4.36 0.60
N SER A 98 -11.17 -4.23 1.78
CA SER A 98 -9.79 -3.77 1.94
C SER A 98 -8.83 -4.95 1.96
N ASN A 99 -7.94 -5.00 0.97
CA ASN A 99 -6.89 -5.99 0.82
C ASN A 99 -5.51 -5.33 1.01
N VAL A 100 -4.51 -6.11 1.41
CA VAL A 100 -3.17 -5.62 1.69
C VAL A 100 -2.10 -6.57 1.14
N VAL A 101 -1.00 -5.98 0.65
CA VAL A 101 0.20 -6.72 0.26
C VAL A 101 1.45 -5.98 0.75
N GLU A 102 2.39 -6.73 1.32
CA GLU A 102 3.70 -6.21 1.72
C GLU A 102 4.66 -6.19 0.53
N GLY A 103 5.46 -5.13 0.41
CA GLY A 103 6.42 -4.96 -0.68
C GLY A 103 7.50 -6.03 -0.73
N ASN A 104 7.87 -6.64 0.41
CA ASN A 104 8.81 -7.77 0.41
C ASN A 104 8.22 -9.02 -0.25
N VAL A 105 6.92 -9.28 -0.12
CA VAL A 105 6.26 -10.40 -0.82
C VAL A 105 6.34 -10.19 -2.33
N ILE A 106 6.11 -8.96 -2.78
CA ILE A 106 6.27 -8.57 -4.19
C ILE A 106 7.73 -8.74 -4.65
N ARG A 107 8.72 -8.43 -3.79
CA ARG A 107 10.14 -8.70 -4.07
C ARG A 107 10.39 -10.16 -4.40
N GLU A 108 10.02 -11.04 -3.48
CA GLU A 108 10.31 -12.47 -3.59
C GLU A 108 9.63 -13.05 -4.83
N TYR A 109 8.41 -12.61 -5.12
CA TYR A 109 7.72 -12.97 -6.35
C TYR A 109 8.51 -12.53 -7.61
N MET A 110 9.05 -11.32 -7.65
CA MET A 110 9.81 -10.83 -8.81
C MET A 110 11.17 -11.53 -8.97
N LEU A 111 11.85 -11.88 -7.88
CA LEU A 111 13.10 -12.63 -7.91
C LEU A 111 12.93 -14.06 -8.45
N GLY A 112 11.72 -14.62 -8.35
CA GLY A 112 11.36 -15.95 -8.88
C GLY A 112 11.34 -16.07 -10.41
N SER A 113 11.82 -15.07 -11.17
CA SER A 113 11.80 -15.02 -12.65
C SER A 113 10.39 -14.94 -13.27
N HIS A 114 9.43 -14.40 -12.52
CA HIS A 114 8.06 -14.20 -12.99
C HIS A 114 7.92 -12.96 -13.88
N LYS A 115 6.97 -12.98 -14.82
CA LYS A 115 6.68 -11.83 -15.69
C LYS A 115 5.87 -10.76 -14.95
N LEU A 116 6.04 -9.49 -15.30
CA LEU A 116 5.27 -8.36 -14.74
C LEU A 116 3.73 -8.54 -14.87
N ASP A 117 3.27 -9.15 -15.96
CA ASP A 117 1.83 -9.42 -16.16
C ASP A 117 1.29 -10.48 -15.17
N GLU A 118 2.14 -11.41 -14.73
CA GLU A 118 1.80 -12.41 -13.72
C GLU A 118 1.78 -11.78 -12.32
N LEU A 119 2.72 -10.86 -12.04
CA LEU A 119 2.74 -10.11 -10.78
C LEU A 119 1.44 -9.31 -10.58
N SER A 120 0.88 -8.77 -11.66
CA SER A 120 -0.39 -8.05 -11.61
C SER A 120 -1.54 -8.94 -11.17
N LYS A 121 -1.62 -10.15 -11.72
CA LYS A 121 -2.61 -11.14 -11.30
C LYS A 121 -2.35 -11.65 -9.89
N PHE A 122 -1.09 -11.79 -9.50
CA PHE A 122 -0.71 -12.17 -8.14
C PHE A 122 -1.16 -11.12 -7.13
N ILE A 123 -0.88 -9.84 -7.37
CA ILE A 123 -1.34 -8.76 -6.48
C ILE A 123 -2.86 -8.70 -6.48
N LEU A 124 -3.55 -8.87 -7.60
CA LEU A 124 -5.01 -8.81 -7.61
C LEU A 124 -5.70 -10.01 -6.92
N ASN A 125 -5.09 -11.19 -6.92
CA ASN A 125 -5.73 -12.43 -6.45
C ASN A 125 -5.08 -13.06 -5.20
N GLY A 126 -3.89 -12.61 -4.81
CA GLY A 126 -3.08 -13.18 -3.73
C GLY A 126 -2.88 -12.24 -2.54
N MET A 127 -3.68 -11.17 -2.44
CA MET A 127 -3.64 -10.28 -1.30
C MET A 127 -4.31 -10.91 -0.07
N ASP A 128 -3.72 -10.62 1.09
CA ASP A 128 -4.37 -10.88 2.37
C ASP A 128 -5.45 -9.82 2.63
N ARG A 129 -6.48 -10.20 3.38
CA ARG A 129 -7.49 -9.24 3.83
C ARG A 129 -6.91 -8.35 4.92
N LEU A 130 -7.09 -7.04 4.79
CA LEU A 130 -6.58 -6.07 5.76
C LEU A 130 -6.99 -6.39 7.21
N PRO A 131 -8.26 -6.72 7.54
CA PRO A 131 -8.63 -7.10 8.91
C PRO A 131 -7.79 -8.24 9.50
N GLU A 132 -7.41 -9.24 8.68
CA GLU A 132 -6.65 -10.40 9.15
C GLU A 132 -5.20 -10.03 9.46
N VAL A 133 -4.61 -9.16 8.64
CA VAL A 133 -3.26 -8.63 8.88
C VAL A 133 -3.25 -7.71 10.10
N VAL A 134 -4.25 -6.83 10.25
CA VAL A 134 -4.37 -5.94 11.43
C VAL A 134 -4.35 -6.74 12.72
N LEU A 135 -5.08 -7.86 12.79
CA LEU A 135 -5.11 -8.71 13.99
C LEU A 135 -3.72 -9.24 14.34
N LYS A 136 -2.92 -9.61 13.35
CA LYS A 136 -1.56 -10.15 13.55
C LYS A 136 -0.60 -9.09 14.09
N ILE A 137 -0.70 -7.86 13.60
CA ILE A 137 0.21 -6.76 13.97
C ILE A 137 -0.33 -5.87 15.10
N SER A 138 -1.52 -6.15 15.62
CA SER A 138 -2.20 -5.30 16.60
C SER A 138 -1.42 -5.05 17.89
N ASN A 139 -0.51 -5.95 18.26
CA ASN A 139 0.36 -5.78 19.44
C ASN A 139 1.57 -4.86 19.18
N GLU A 140 1.87 -4.57 17.91
CA GLU A 140 2.98 -3.73 17.48
C GLU A 140 2.53 -2.27 17.31
N LEU A 141 1.24 -2.06 17.02
CA LEU A 141 0.62 -0.78 16.67
C LEU A 141 0.10 0.04 17.86
#